data_AF-A0A233HCH9-F1
#
_entry.id   AF-A0A233HCH9-F1
#
_cell.length_a   1.000
_cell.length_b   1.000
_cell.length_c   1.000
_cell.angle_alpha   90.00
_cell.angle_beta   90.00
_cell.angle_gamma   90.00
#
_symmetry.space_group_name_H-M   'P 1'
#
loop_
_entity.id
_entity.type
_entity.pdbx_description
1 polymer ?
#
loop_
_entity_poly.entity_id
_entity_poly.type
_entity_poly.pdbx_seq_one_letter_code
_entity_poly.pdbx_strand_id
1 'polypeptide(L)'
;MDIKLGLTHDELASNLARHLLNESRMVWENIPAGRSGSVRPDVYTIEKSFANPNPISYEIKVSVSDFRSDVTSAKWKSYLDFSYGVVFAVPKGLITKNDIPNGCGLITFNGEFWNTVKRPTLNPAKLNDELLMKLLIAGNQRQTQPEVIECRKFDEFKKHDKLRKKFGKDIASKLSFIDDYPEMKSQLFEMRKSLSKLFNIDIDRWNFEREVAYHIENLKVMANEHERKKAIAKELEQAKRQLDFRFSQIIKEYTE
;
A
#
# COMPACT_ATOMS: atom_id res chain seq x y z
N MET A 1 -28.22 15.01 6.66
CA MET A 1 -26.83 14.74 6.25
C MET A 1 -26.81 14.96 4.74
N ASP A 2 -26.64 16.22 4.34
CA ASP A 2 -26.81 16.68 2.96
C ASP A 2 -25.53 16.42 2.19
N ILE A 3 -25.55 15.36 1.38
CA ILE A 3 -24.46 15.09 0.46
C ILE A 3 -24.62 16.04 -0.73
N LYS A 4 -23.89 17.17 -0.69
CA LYS A 4 -23.58 17.96 -1.89
C LYS A 4 -22.69 17.11 -2.80
N LEU A 5 -23.29 16.30 -3.67
CA LEU A 5 -22.63 15.67 -4.81
C LEU A 5 -23.10 16.38 -6.07
N GLY A 6 -22.61 17.60 -6.27
CA GLY A 6 -22.84 18.35 -7.51
C GLY A 6 -21.88 17.87 -8.59
N LEU A 7 -21.93 16.59 -8.97
CA LEU A 7 -21.28 16.15 -10.20
C LEU A 7 -21.95 16.88 -11.37
N THR A 8 -21.13 17.39 -12.27
CA THR A 8 -21.60 17.99 -13.52
C THR A 8 -22.27 16.92 -14.39
N HIS A 9 -23.03 17.36 -15.39
CA HIS A 9 -23.66 16.49 -16.38
C HIS A 9 -22.65 15.51 -17.00
N ASP A 10 -21.52 16.04 -17.48
CA ASP A 10 -20.48 15.24 -18.14
C ASP A 10 -19.81 14.26 -17.18
N GLU A 11 -19.55 14.67 -15.93
CA GLU A 11 -18.97 13.77 -14.92
C GLU A 11 -19.91 12.61 -14.57
N LEU A 12 -21.22 12.87 -14.49
CA LEU A 12 -22.23 11.81 -14.33
C LEU A 12 -22.27 10.89 -15.55
N ALA A 13 -22.09 11.41 -16.76
CA ALA A 13 -22.05 10.62 -17.99
C ALA A 13 -20.87 9.66 -18.01
N SER A 14 -19.67 10.17 -17.74
CA SER A 14 -18.49 9.33 -17.64
C SER A 14 -18.57 8.35 -16.49
N ASN A 15 -19.16 8.73 -15.35
CA ASN A 15 -19.34 7.81 -14.23
C ASN A 15 -20.32 6.68 -14.58
N LEU A 16 -21.46 7.00 -15.20
CA LEU A 16 -22.43 6.01 -15.67
C LEU A 16 -21.82 5.08 -16.71
N ALA A 17 -21.07 5.63 -17.67
CA ALA A 17 -20.46 4.86 -18.73
C ALA A 17 -19.50 3.81 -18.17
N ARG A 18 -18.66 4.19 -17.19
CA ARG A 18 -17.80 3.24 -16.45
C ARG A 18 -18.59 2.18 -15.70
N HIS A 19 -19.71 2.56 -15.06
CA HIS A 19 -20.56 1.61 -14.35
C HIS A 19 -21.23 0.58 -15.28
N LEU A 20 -21.64 1.01 -16.47
CA LEU A 20 -22.31 0.14 -17.44
C LEU A 20 -21.35 -0.77 -18.20
N LEU A 21 -20.07 -0.37 -18.31
CA LEU A 21 -19.06 -1.11 -19.03
C LEU A 21 -18.79 -2.46 -18.36
N ASN A 22 -18.84 -3.53 -19.15
CA ASN A 22 -18.48 -4.87 -18.70
C ASN A 22 -17.94 -5.68 -19.89
N GLU A 23 -17.52 -6.93 -19.65
CA GLU A 23 -16.94 -7.76 -20.71
C GLU A 23 -17.89 -8.02 -21.88
N SER A 24 -19.20 -8.14 -21.61
CA SER A 24 -20.23 -8.41 -22.62
C SER A 24 -20.84 -7.17 -23.24
N ARG A 25 -20.54 -5.96 -22.78
CA ARG A 25 -21.21 -4.72 -23.19
C ARG A 25 -20.22 -3.67 -23.66
N MET A 26 -20.52 -3.06 -24.78
CA MET A 26 -19.84 -1.87 -25.29
C MET A 26 -20.60 -0.62 -24.87
N VAL A 27 -19.86 0.42 -24.50
CA VAL A 27 -20.39 1.69 -24.00
C VAL A 27 -19.69 2.85 -24.69
N TRP A 28 -20.46 3.84 -25.12
CA TRP A 28 -19.97 5.04 -25.76
C TRP A 28 -20.60 6.26 -25.12
N GLU A 29 -19.78 7.28 -24.90
CA GLU A 29 -20.23 8.59 -24.46
C GLU A 29 -20.38 9.51 -25.68
N ASN A 30 -21.45 10.31 -25.71
CA ASN A 30 -21.63 11.36 -26.70
C ASN A 30 -21.39 10.90 -28.16
N ILE A 31 -21.92 9.73 -28.55
CA ILE A 31 -21.84 9.24 -29.92
C ILE A 31 -23.09 9.64 -30.71
N PRO A 32 -22.98 10.43 -31.79
CA PRO A 32 -24.14 10.80 -32.59
C PRO A 32 -24.65 9.58 -33.36
N ALA A 33 -25.97 9.48 -33.52
CA ALA A 33 -26.62 8.34 -34.16
C ALA A 33 -26.41 8.26 -35.69
N GLY A 34 -25.78 9.27 -36.29
CA GLY A 34 -25.57 9.34 -37.74
C GLY A 34 -24.63 10.46 -38.17
N ARG A 35 -25.08 11.26 -39.14
CA ARG A 35 -24.35 12.40 -39.72
C ARG A 35 -24.21 13.55 -38.71
N SER A 36 -23.45 14.58 -39.09
CA SER A 36 -23.36 15.79 -38.26
C SER A 36 -24.75 16.40 -38.05
N GLY A 37 -25.08 16.76 -36.80
CA GLY A 37 -26.42 17.26 -36.43
C GLY A 37 -27.44 16.17 -36.08
N SER A 38 -27.12 14.89 -36.24
CA SER A 38 -27.96 13.81 -35.73
C SER A 38 -28.05 13.84 -34.20
N VAL A 39 -29.17 13.33 -33.67
CA VAL A 39 -29.39 13.20 -32.23
C VAL A 39 -28.30 12.34 -31.59
N ARG A 40 -28.00 12.65 -30.33
CA ARG A 40 -26.87 12.10 -29.60
C ARG A 40 -27.28 11.83 -28.15
N PRO A 41 -27.39 10.57 -27.74
CA PRO A 41 -27.58 10.24 -26.32
C PRO A 41 -26.30 10.58 -25.54
N ASP A 42 -26.46 10.86 -24.25
CA ASP A 42 -25.31 11.13 -23.37
C ASP A 42 -24.44 9.88 -23.23
N VAL A 43 -25.07 8.72 -22.98
CA VAL A 43 -24.42 7.41 -22.95
C VAL A 43 -25.22 6.41 -23.78
N TYR A 44 -24.52 5.61 -24.59
CA TYR A 44 -25.11 4.60 -25.46
C TYR A 44 -24.45 3.25 -25.22
N THR A 45 -25.24 2.17 -25.21
CA THR A 45 -24.71 0.82 -24.97
C THR A 45 -25.24 -0.21 -25.94
N ILE A 46 -24.41 -1.19 -26.31
CA ILE A 46 -24.78 -2.38 -27.08
C ILE A 46 -24.12 -3.60 -26.44
N GLU A 47 -24.88 -4.68 -26.27
CA GLU A 47 -24.34 -5.98 -25.89
C GLU A 47 -23.56 -6.60 -27.06
N LYS A 48 -22.42 -7.23 -26.76
CA LYS A 48 -21.57 -8.01 -27.67
C LYS A 48 -22.23 -9.35 -27.99
N SER A 49 -23.45 -9.29 -28.50
CA SER A 49 -24.26 -10.44 -28.88
C SER A 49 -24.88 -10.19 -30.25
N PHE A 50 -24.69 -11.14 -31.17
CA PHE A 50 -25.32 -11.08 -32.48
C PHE A 50 -26.84 -11.32 -32.39
N ALA A 51 -27.27 -12.23 -31.51
CA ALA A 51 -28.67 -12.58 -31.35
C ALA A 51 -29.46 -11.53 -30.55
N ASN A 52 -28.83 -10.90 -29.55
CA ASN A 52 -29.49 -9.98 -28.63
C ASN A 52 -28.61 -8.73 -28.36
N PRO A 53 -28.39 -7.86 -29.36
CA PRO A 53 -27.50 -6.70 -29.23
C PRO A 53 -28.03 -5.63 -28.27
N ASN A 54 -29.34 -5.59 -28.00
CA ASN A 54 -29.98 -4.74 -26.98
C ASN A 54 -29.41 -3.31 -26.88
N PRO A 55 -29.47 -2.51 -27.96
CA PRO A 55 -29.05 -1.11 -27.94
C PRO A 55 -29.89 -0.29 -26.96
N ILE A 56 -29.26 0.42 -26.02
CA ILE A 56 -29.93 1.28 -25.04
C ILE A 56 -29.30 2.67 -25.04
N SER A 57 -30.15 3.69 -25.09
CA SER A 57 -29.76 5.10 -24.88
C SER A 57 -30.03 5.51 -23.44
N TYR A 58 -29.07 6.20 -22.84
CA TYR A 58 -29.18 6.80 -21.51
C TYR A 58 -29.10 8.32 -21.67
N GLU A 59 -30.08 9.03 -21.10
CA GLU A 59 -30.12 10.50 -21.05
C GLU A 59 -29.96 10.94 -19.59
N ILE A 60 -29.00 11.79 -19.32
CA ILE A 60 -28.66 12.25 -17.98
C ILE A 60 -29.38 13.55 -17.68
N LYS A 61 -29.92 13.65 -16.46
CA LYS A 61 -30.56 14.86 -15.95
C LYS A 61 -30.06 15.20 -14.57
N VAL A 62 -29.55 16.43 -14.43
CA VAL A 62 -29.05 16.98 -13.15
C VAL A 62 -30.07 17.87 -12.44
N SER A 63 -31.16 18.25 -13.13
CA SER A 63 -32.23 19.08 -12.57
C SER A 63 -33.61 18.61 -13.02
N VAL A 64 -34.63 18.88 -12.19
CA VAL A 64 -36.03 18.55 -12.52
C VAL A 64 -36.53 19.35 -13.73
N SER A 65 -36.08 20.60 -13.88
CA SER A 65 -36.42 21.45 -15.02
C SER A 65 -35.91 20.89 -16.34
N ASP A 66 -34.65 20.43 -16.36
CA ASP A 66 -34.05 19.79 -17.53
C ASP A 66 -34.80 18.50 -17.91
N PHE A 67 -35.11 17.66 -16.91
CA PHE A 67 -35.94 16.47 -17.11
C PHE A 67 -37.31 16.81 -17.71
N ARG A 68 -38.03 17.77 -17.13
CA ARG A 68 -39.36 18.17 -17.62
C ARG A 68 -39.30 18.71 -19.04
N SER A 69 -38.30 19.52 -19.37
CA SER A 69 -38.11 20.05 -20.72
C SER A 69 -37.97 18.93 -21.75
N ASP A 70 -37.17 17.90 -21.45
CA ASP A 70 -36.99 16.75 -22.34
C ASP A 70 -38.25 15.89 -22.48
N VAL A 71 -39.00 15.70 -21.39
CA VAL A 71 -40.25 14.95 -21.43
C VAL A 71 -41.32 15.72 -22.23
N THR A 72 -41.47 17.02 -22.00
CA THR A 72 -42.45 17.86 -22.69
C THR A 72 -42.15 18.00 -24.17
N SER A 73 -40.88 18.16 -24.56
CA SER A 73 -40.46 18.20 -25.97
C SER A 73 -40.49 16.83 -26.64
N ALA A 74 -40.62 15.74 -25.87
CA ALA A 74 -40.54 14.36 -26.32
C ALA A 74 -39.27 14.02 -27.11
N LYS A 75 -38.18 14.78 -26.91
CA LYS A 75 -36.89 14.61 -27.59
C LYS A 75 -36.38 13.17 -27.49
N TRP A 76 -36.54 12.55 -26.32
CA TRP A 76 -36.10 11.17 -26.03
C TRP A 76 -36.71 10.11 -26.97
N LYS A 77 -37.88 10.36 -27.58
CA LYS A 77 -38.50 9.41 -28.51
C LYS A 77 -37.66 9.19 -29.75
N SER A 78 -36.92 10.22 -30.19
CA SER A 78 -36.00 10.10 -31.34
C SER A 78 -34.90 9.06 -31.13
N TYR A 79 -34.59 8.70 -29.88
CA TYR A 79 -33.63 7.64 -29.60
C TYR A 79 -34.17 6.23 -29.88
N LEU A 80 -35.50 6.05 -29.89
CA LEU A 80 -36.12 4.76 -30.20
C LEU A 80 -35.97 4.35 -31.67
N ASP A 81 -35.59 5.29 -32.55
CA ASP A 81 -35.30 4.98 -33.97
C ASP A 81 -34.03 4.12 -34.12
N PHE A 82 -33.16 4.10 -33.11
CA PHE A 82 -31.91 3.34 -33.13
C PHE A 82 -31.61 2.58 -31.83
N SER A 83 -32.43 2.74 -30.79
CA SER A 83 -32.31 2.05 -29.50
C SER A 83 -33.56 1.23 -29.22
N TYR A 84 -33.40 0.08 -28.55
CA TYR A 84 -34.53 -0.74 -28.12
C TYR A 84 -35.22 -0.13 -26.90
N GLY A 85 -34.49 0.66 -26.11
CA GLY A 85 -35.04 1.34 -24.96
C GLY A 85 -34.27 2.61 -24.61
N VAL A 86 -34.92 3.46 -23.83
CA VAL A 86 -34.34 4.70 -23.30
C VAL A 86 -34.42 4.68 -21.78
N VAL A 87 -33.34 5.06 -21.12
CA VAL A 87 -33.23 5.11 -19.65
C VAL A 87 -32.84 6.52 -19.23
N PHE A 88 -33.60 7.12 -18.32
CA PHE A 88 -33.17 8.37 -17.69
C PHE A 88 -32.23 8.07 -16.53
N ALA A 89 -31.11 8.77 -16.47
CA ALA A 89 -30.07 8.63 -15.46
C ALA A 89 -29.97 9.92 -14.63
N VAL A 90 -30.19 9.82 -13.32
CA VAL A 90 -30.35 11.00 -12.45
C VAL A 90 -29.70 10.81 -11.08
N PRO A 91 -29.34 11.89 -10.36
CA PRO A 91 -29.06 11.82 -8.93
C PRO A 91 -30.27 11.26 -8.16
N LYS A 92 -30.00 10.47 -7.12
CA LYS A 92 -31.03 9.90 -6.25
C LYS A 92 -31.87 11.00 -5.63
N GLY A 93 -33.19 10.86 -5.72
CA GLY A 93 -34.15 11.82 -5.18
C GLY A 93 -34.54 12.94 -6.13
N LEU A 94 -33.97 13.04 -7.33
CA LEU A 94 -34.35 14.06 -8.32
C LEU A 94 -35.77 13.84 -8.87
N ILE A 95 -36.06 12.60 -9.26
CA ILE A 95 -37.36 12.18 -9.82
C ILE A 95 -37.69 10.76 -9.33
N THR A 96 -38.95 10.37 -9.46
CA THR A 96 -39.47 9.06 -9.07
C THR A 96 -39.85 8.24 -10.29
N LYS A 97 -40.07 6.92 -10.08
CA LYS A 97 -40.53 6.01 -11.14
C LYS A 97 -41.85 6.41 -11.81
N ASN A 98 -42.67 7.21 -11.12
CA ASN A 98 -43.98 7.66 -11.60
C ASN A 98 -43.87 8.89 -12.52
N ASP A 99 -42.77 9.64 -12.42
CA ASP A 99 -42.51 10.82 -13.26
C ASP A 99 -42.02 10.44 -14.67
N ILE A 100 -41.52 9.21 -14.82
CA ILE A 100 -40.89 8.71 -16.03
C ILE A 100 -41.94 8.31 -17.07
N PRO A 101 -41.79 8.75 -18.34
CA PRO A 101 -42.67 8.32 -19.42
C PRO A 101 -42.84 6.79 -19.51
N ASN A 102 -44.02 6.35 -19.96
CA ASN A 102 -44.28 4.93 -20.16
C ASN A 102 -43.29 4.33 -21.16
N GLY A 103 -42.77 3.14 -20.84
CA GLY A 103 -41.74 2.46 -21.62
C GLY A 103 -40.30 2.87 -21.31
N CYS A 104 -40.07 4.05 -20.72
CA CYS A 104 -38.71 4.47 -20.32
C CYS A 104 -38.27 3.83 -18.99
N GLY A 105 -36.95 3.62 -18.89
CA GLY A 105 -36.29 3.18 -17.66
C GLY A 105 -35.81 4.34 -16.79
N LEU A 106 -35.39 4.01 -15.57
CA LEU A 106 -34.81 4.93 -14.60
C LEU A 106 -33.66 4.26 -13.87
N ILE A 107 -32.50 4.92 -13.86
CA ILE A 107 -31.34 4.56 -13.04
C ILE A 107 -30.94 5.78 -12.20
N THR A 108 -30.62 5.55 -10.92
CA THR A 108 -30.32 6.63 -9.97
C THR A 108 -28.93 6.49 -9.37
N PHE A 109 -28.19 7.58 -9.28
CA PHE A 109 -26.88 7.65 -8.63
C PHE A 109 -27.00 8.11 -7.17
N ASN A 110 -26.54 7.30 -6.22
CA ASN A 110 -26.62 7.64 -4.79
C ASN A 110 -25.41 8.41 -4.27
N GLY A 111 -24.42 8.70 -5.12
CA GLY A 111 -23.14 9.29 -4.75
C GLY A 111 -21.94 8.35 -4.88
N GLU A 112 -22.19 7.04 -4.89
CA GLU A 112 -21.15 6.00 -4.99
C GLU A 112 -21.46 5.00 -6.10
N PHE A 113 -22.72 4.55 -6.18
CA PHE A 113 -23.17 3.50 -7.10
C PHE A 113 -24.45 3.89 -7.82
N TRP A 114 -24.63 3.30 -9.00
CA TRP A 114 -25.86 3.40 -9.77
C TRP A 114 -26.81 2.26 -9.42
N ASN A 115 -28.09 2.61 -9.27
CA ASN A 115 -29.15 1.66 -8.94
C ASN A 115 -30.28 1.76 -9.96
N THR A 116 -30.61 0.65 -10.61
CA THR A 116 -31.73 0.59 -11.56
C THR A 116 -33.05 0.54 -10.79
N VAL A 117 -33.86 1.58 -10.92
CA VAL A 117 -35.17 1.71 -10.25
C VAL A 117 -36.29 1.17 -11.13
N LYS A 118 -36.20 1.39 -12.45
CA LYS A 118 -37.18 0.93 -13.44
C LYS A 118 -36.46 0.47 -14.70
N ARG A 119 -36.71 -0.75 -15.16
CA ARG A 119 -36.19 -1.23 -16.45
C ARG A 119 -37.02 -0.64 -17.60
N PRO A 120 -36.39 -0.28 -18.73
CA PRO A 120 -37.13 0.15 -19.91
C PRO A 120 -37.89 -1.04 -20.52
N THR A 121 -39.00 -0.75 -21.18
CA THR A 121 -39.65 -1.69 -22.08
C THR A 121 -38.85 -1.71 -23.38
N LEU A 122 -38.35 -2.89 -23.76
CA LEU A 122 -37.58 -3.05 -24.98
C LEU A 122 -38.51 -3.18 -26.18
N ASN A 123 -38.22 -2.43 -27.23
CA ASN A 123 -38.86 -2.52 -28.54
C ASN A 123 -37.78 -2.93 -29.56
N PRO A 124 -37.51 -4.23 -29.73
CA PRO A 124 -36.53 -4.71 -30.69
C PRO A 124 -36.91 -4.27 -32.10
N ALA A 125 -36.02 -3.53 -32.74
CA ALA A 125 -36.15 -3.08 -34.12
C ALA A 125 -34.87 -3.41 -34.90
N LYS A 126 -34.92 -3.29 -36.23
CA LYS A 126 -33.69 -3.37 -37.04
C LYS A 126 -32.79 -2.18 -36.64
N LEU A 127 -31.55 -2.47 -36.27
CA LEU A 127 -30.55 -1.43 -36.02
C LEU A 127 -30.34 -0.59 -37.29
N ASN A 128 -30.23 0.73 -37.12
CA ASN A 128 -29.99 1.65 -38.23
C ASN A 128 -28.59 1.44 -38.82
N ASP A 129 -28.53 1.21 -40.13
CA ASP A 129 -27.28 0.97 -40.86
C ASP A 129 -26.32 2.18 -40.74
N GLU A 130 -26.83 3.42 -40.70
CA GLU A 130 -26.00 4.62 -40.49
C GLU A 130 -25.33 4.64 -39.10
N LEU A 131 -26.07 4.24 -38.06
CA LEU A 131 -25.53 4.13 -36.70
C LEU A 131 -24.44 3.05 -36.64
N LEU A 132 -24.70 1.88 -37.24
CA LEU A 132 -23.71 0.78 -37.28
C LEU A 132 -22.42 1.23 -37.98
N MET A 133 -22.53 1.91 -39.11
CA MET A 133 -21.37 2.50 -39.79
C MET A 133 -20.67 3.54 -38.92
N LYS A 134 -21.42 4.36 -38.17
CA LYS A 134 -20.84 5.33 -37.24
C LYS A 134 -20.07 4.68 -36.10
N LEU A 135 -20.61 3.61 -35.53
CA LEU A 135 -19.96 2.80 -34.49
C LEU A 135 -18.71 2.12 -35.03
N LEU A 136 -18.73 1.63 -36.28
CA LEU A 136 -17.56 1.04 -36.90
C LEU A 136 -16.43 2.06 -37.12
N ILE A 137 -16.76 3.25 -37.65
CA ILE A 137 -15.77 4.27 -38.01
C ILE A 137 -15.23 5.00 -36.77
N ALA A 138 -16.12 5.42 -35.87
CA ALA A 138 -15.79 6.33 -34.77
C ALA A 138 -16.02 5.72 -33.39
N GLY A 139 -16.66 4.55 -33.30
CA GLY A 139 -16.96 3.90 -32.04
C GLY A 139 -15.69 3.53 -31.28
N ASN A 140 -14.63 3.03 -31.94
CA ASN A 140 -13.40 2.66 -31.23
C ASN A 140 -12.70 3.85 -30.55
N GLN A 141 -12.82 5.06 -31.11
CA GLN A 141 -12.23 6.29 -30.53
C GLN A 141 -13.03 6.83 -29.34
N ARG A 142 -14.35 6.58 -29.32
CA ARG A 142 -15.27 7.11 -28.31
C ARG A 142 -15.76 6.04 -27.33
N GLN A 143 -15.35 4.80 -27.52
CA GLN A 143 -15.70 3.72 -26.63
C GLN A 143 -15.05 4.03 -25.29
N THR A 144 -15.85 4.03 -24.23
CA THR A 144 -15.32 4.13 -22.87
C THR A 144 -14.43 2.91 -22.68
N GLN A 145 -13.11 3.13 -22.70
CA GLN A 145 -12.15 2.07 -22.51
C GLN A 145 -12.17 1.69 -21.03
N PRO A 146 -12.00 0.40 -20.69
CA PRO A 146 -11.63 0.03 -19.33
C PRO A 146 -10.41 0.87 -18.96
N GLU A 147 -10.32 1.32 -17.71
CA GLU A 147 -9.02 1.77 -17.21
C GLU A 147 -8.08 0.58 -17.37
N VAL A 148 -7.25 0.63 -18.41
CA VAL A 148 -6.08 -0.22 -18.46
C VAL A 148 -5.30 0.21 -17.24
N ILE A 149 -5.31 -0.63 -16.20
CA ILE A 149 -4.31 -0.53 -15.15
C ILE A 149 -3.01 -0.79 -15.88
N GLU A 150 -2.42 0.26 -16.44
CA GLU A 150 -1.07 0.20 -16.93
C GLU A 150 -0.26 -0.19 -15.71
N CYS A 151 0.30 -1.40 -15.71
CA CYS A 151 1.42 -1.70 -14.83
C CYS A 151 2.39 -0.54 -15.02
N ARG A 152 2.52 0.33 -14.00
CA ARG A 152 3.45 1.47 -14.02
C ARG A 152 4.73 0.96 -14.63
N LYS A 153 5.16 1.55 -15.75
CA LYS A 153 6.43 1.17 -16.39
C LYS A 153 7.51 1.17 -15.30
N PHE A 154 7.91 -0.03 -14.89
CA PHE A 154 8.86 -0.21 -13.80
C PHE A 154 10.23 0.07 -14.37
N ASP A 155 10.67 1.32 -14.23
CA ASP A 155 12.03 1.72 -14.55
C ASP A 155 12.96 1.14 -13.46
N GLU A 156 13.31 -0.15 -13.65
CA GLU A 156 14.21 -0.92 -12.79
C GLU A 156 15.47 -0.13 -12.49
N PHE A 157 16.02 0.53 -13.52
CA PHE A 157 17.25 1.28 -13.44
C PHE A 157 17.15 2.44 -12.43
N LYS A 158 16.12 3.29 -12.54
CA LYS A 158 15.94 4.42 -11.60
C LYS A 158 15.70 3.97 -10.16
N LYS A 159 15.02 2.84 -9.96
CA LYS A 159 14.74 2.29 -8.63
C LYS A 159 15.99 1.65 -8.02
N HIS A 160 16.74 0.88 -8.81
CA HIS A 160 18.02 0.31 -8.40
C HIS A 160 19.06 1.41 -8.09
N ASP A 161 19.11 2.50 -8.86
CA ASP A 161 19.99 3.64 -8.56
C ASP A 161 19.64 4.30 -7.20
N LYS A 162 18.35 4.49 -6.91
CA LYS A 162 17.90 5.00 -5.61
C LYS A 162 18.26 4.07 -4.45
N LEU A 163 18.08 2.76 -4.63
CA LEU A 163 18.47 1.74 -3.65
C LEU A 163 19.98 1.73 -3.41
N ARG A 164 20.78 1.78 -4.47
CA ARG A 164 22.26 1.86 -4.39
C ARG A 164 22.72 3.12 -3.66
N LYS A 165 22.14 4.28 -3.96
CA LYS A 165 22.45 5.53 -3.26
C LYS A 165 22.11 5.47 -1.78
N LYS A 166 20.99 4.83 -1.42
CA LYS A 166 20.51 4.76 -0.03
C LYS A 166 21.23 3.72 0.81
N PHE A 167 21.53 2.55 0.27
CA PHE A 167 22.01 1.39 1.03
C PHE A 167 23.37 0.86 0.58
N GLY A 168 23.90 1.30 -0.56
CA GLY A 168 25.14 0.75 -1.12
C GLY A 168 26.34 0.93 -0.19
N LYS A 169 26.46 2.08 0.46
CA LYS A 169 27.55 2.33 1.43
C LYS A 169 27.46 1.43 2.67
N ASP A 170 26.25 1.26 3.23
CA ASP A 170 26.03 0.44 4.42
C ASP A 170 26.30 -1.05 4.13
N ILE A 171 25.79 -1.55 3.01
CA ILE A 171 26.03 -2.94 2.57
C ILE A 171 27.52 -3.17 2.31
N ALA A 172 28.20 -2.25 1.62
CA ALA A 172 29.63 -2.36 1.36
C ALA A 172 30.45 -2.42 2.66
N SER A 173 30.14 -1.55 3.64
CA SER A 173 30.84 -1.56 4.93
C SER A 173 30.61 -2.84 5.76
N LYS A 174 29.43 -3.44 5.65
CA LYS A 174 29.12 -4.70 6.34
C LYS A 174 29.79 -5.89 5.67
N LEU A 175 29.86 -5.89 4.34
CA LEU A 175 30.57 -6.93 3.59
C LEU A 175 32.09 -6.86 3.83
N SER A 176 32.69 -5.66 3.80
CA SER A 176 34.11 -5.52 4.11
C SER A 176 34.43 -5.99 5.53
N PHE A 177 33.56 -5.69 6.50
CA PHE A 177 33.73 -6.20 7.86
C PHE A 177 33.69 -7.73 7.93
N ILE A 178 32.83 -8.39 7.15
CA ILE A 178 32.74 -9.85 7.10
C ILE A 178 34.01 -10.45 6.46
N ASP A 179 34.52 -9.81 5.42
CA ASP A 179 35.75 -10.24 4.73
C ASP A 179 36.99 -10.08 5.65
N ASP A 180 37.04 -9.00 6.43
CA ASP A 180 38.16 -8.70 7.35
C ASP A 180 38.05 -9.45 8.70
N TYR A 181 36.88 -10.02 9.02
CA TYR A 181 36.60 -10.67 10.30
C TYR A 181 37.55 -11.83 10.64
N PRO A 182 37.92 -12.75 9.72
CA PRO A 182 38.85 -13.84 10.01
C PRO A 182 40.24 -13.32 10.43
N GLU A 183 40.71 -12.26 9.78
CA GLU A 183 42.03 -11.68 10.06
C GLU A 183 42.02 -10.93 11.40
N MET A 184 41.00 -10.11 11.66
CA MET A 184 40.81 -9.46 12.97
C MET A 184 40.71 -10.49 14.11
N LYS A 185 39.99 -11.59 13.89
CA LYS A 185 39.86 -12.66 14.89
C LYS A 185 41.20 -13.34 15.18
N SER A 186 42.03 -13.55 14.15
CA SER A 186 43.38 -14.10 14.29
C SER A 186 44.30 -13.16 15.07
N GLN A 187 44.27 -11.86 14.75
CA GLN A 187 45.03 -10.83 15.47
C GLN A 187 44.61 -10.73 16.94
N LEU A 188 43.31 -10.76 17.24
CA LEU A 188 42.79 -10.79 18.60
C LEU A 188 43.26 -12.03 19.37
N PHE A 189 43.30 -13.19 18.72
CA PHE A 189 43.78 -14.42 19.34
C PHE A 189 45.28 -14.35 19.69
N GLU A 190 46.11 -13.84 18.80
CA GLU A 190 47.54 -13.67 19.06
C GLU A 190 47.81 -12.60 20.14
N MET A 191 47.07 -11.49 20.11
CA MET A 191 47.16 -10.46 21.15
C MET A 191 46.70 -10.99 22.52
N ARG A 192 45.67 -11.84 22.54
CA ARG A 192 45.24 -12.53 23.76
C ARG A 192 46.32 -13.47 24.28
N LYS A 193 46.95 -14.25 23.40
CA LYS A 193 48.02 -15.18 23.76
C LYS A 193 49.25 -14.44 24.30
N SER A 194 49.60 -13.29 23.72
CA SER A 194 50.70 -12.46 24.20
C SER A 194 50.40 -11.86 25.57
N LEU A 195 49.19 -11.34 25.79
CA LEU A 195 48.73 -10.84 27.09
C LEU A 195 48.67 -11.93 28.15
N SER A 196 48.18 -13.12 27.81
CA SER A 196 48.09 -14.26 28.73
C SER A 196 49.47 -14.69 29.22
N LYS A 197 50.46 -14.69 28.33
CA LYS A 197 51.88 -14.92 28.67
C LYS A 197 52.46 -13.79 29.54
N LEU A 198 52.15 -12.53 29.23
CA LEU A 198 52.66 -11.37 29.98
C LEU A 198 52.21 -11.38 31.44
N PHE A 199 50.95 -11.74 31.69
CA PHE A 199 50.36 -11.74 33.04
C PHE A 199 50.35 -13.11 33.72
N ASN A 200 50.80 -14.17 33.03
CA ASN A 200 50.76 -15.57 33.50
C ASN A 200 49.35 -16.01 33.99
N ILE A 201 48.31 -15.55 33.30
CA ILE A 201 46.90 -15.81 33.62
C ILE A 201 46.19 -16.34 32.38
N ASP A 202 45.30 -17.31 32.56
CA ASP A 202 44.44 -17.85 31.50
C ASP A 202 43.28 -16.86 31.21
N ILE A 203 43.37 -16.20 30.04
CA ILE A 203 42.41 -15.18 29.61
C ILE A 203 41.08 -15.81 29.13
N ASP A 204 40.97 -17.15 29.03
CA ASP A 204 39.71 -17.84 28.71
C ASP A 204 38.69 -17.88 29.83
N ARG A 205 39.08 -17.61 31.07
CA ARG A 205 38.15 -17.56 32.22
C ARG A 205 37.82 -16.14 32.69
N TRP A 206 38.20 -15.11 31.94
CA TRP A 206 38.26 -13.74 32.45
C TRP A 206 36.97 -12.92 32.25
N ASN A 207 36.35 -12.51 33.38
CA ASN A 207 35.55 -11.28 33.47
C ASN A 207 36.51 -10.09 33.55
N PHE A 208 37.04 -9.69 32.39
CA PHE A 208 38.12 -8.70 32.20
C PHE A 208 37.97 -7.44 33.08
N GLU A 209 36.77 -6.88 33.19
CA GLU A 209 36.53 -5.65 33.94
C GLU A 209 36.78 -5.80 35.45
N ARG A 210 36.44 -6.97 36.02
CA ARG A 210 36.41 -7.16 37.47
C ARG A 210 37.78 -7.46 38.05
N GLU A 211 38.62 -8.21 37.34
CA GLU A 211 39.99 -8.50 37.80
C GLU A 211 40.98 -7.38 37.53
N VAL A 212 40.81 -6.65 36.42
CA VAL A 212 41.60 -5.44 36.14
C VAL A 212 41.30 -4.36 37.19
N ALA A 213 40.02 -4.19 37.57
CA ALA A 213 39.65 -3.29 38.66
C ALA A 213 40.33 -3.68 39.99
N TYR A 214 40.31 -4.97 40.35
CA TYR A 214 40.96 -5.48 41.57
C TYR A 214 42.47 -5.22 41.58
N HIS A 215 43.17 -5.46 40.47
CA HIS A 215 44.61 -5.24 40.39
C HIS A 215 44.98 -3.75 40.39
N ILE A 216 44.21 -2.89 39.71
CA ILE A 216 44.39 -1.43 39.77
C ILE A 216 44.21 -0.91 41.20
N GLU A 217 43.23 -1.44 41.93
CA GLU A 217 42.97 -1.07 43.33
C GLU A 217 44.10 -1.52 44.26
N ASN A 218 44.60 -2.74 44.09
CA ASN A 218 45.77 -3.21 44.84
C ASN A 218 47.03 -2.39 44.55
N LEU A 219 47.26 -1.99 43.29
CA LEU A 219 48.39 -1.13 42.93
C LEU A 219 48.27 0.28 43.56
N LYS A 220 47.05 0.83 43.67
CA LYS A 220 46.80 2.10 44.38
C LYS A 220 47.12 1.99 45.87
N VAL A 221 46.68 0.90 46.51
CA VAL A 221 46.96 0.62 47.93
C VAL A 221 48.47 0.44 48.17
N MET A 222 49.18 -0.23 47.25
CA MET A 222 50.64 -0.41 47.34
C MET A 222 51.44 0.87 47.06
N ALA A 223 50.91 1.79 46.23
CA ALA A 223 51.53 3.07 45.93
C ALA A 223 51.43 4.08 47.09
N ASN A 224 50.43 3.95 47.97
CA ASN A 224 50.29 4.78 49.16
C ASN A 224 50.97 4.14 50.38
N GLU A 225 52.04 4.75 50.89
CA GLU A 225 52.86 4.18 51.97
C GLU A 225 52.05 3.92 53.26
N HIS A 226 51.05 4.76 53.57
CA HIS A 226 50.22 4.59 54.76
C HIS A 226 49.28 3.39 54.63
N GLU A 227 48.64 3.24 53.47
CA GLU A 227 47.74 2.11 53.20
C GLU A 227 48.51 0.80 53.06
N ARG A 228 49.70 0.83 52.44
CA ARG A 228 50.61 -0.32 52.36
C ARG A 228 51.00 -0.84 53.75
N LYS A 229 51.39 0.04 54.68
CA LYS A 229 51.71 -0.35 56.07
C LYS A 229 50.50 -0.96 56.78
N LYS A 230 49.31 -0.41 56.55
CA LYS A 230 48.05 -0.91 57.14
C LYS A 230 47.64 -2.28 56.59
N ALA A 231 47.84 -2.52 55.28
CA ALA A 231 47.58 -3.80 54.64
C ALA A 231 48.54 -4.89 55.16
N ILE A 232 49.85 -4.59 55.24
CA ILE A 232 50.86 -5.49 55.78
C ILE A 232 50.56 -5.84 57.26
N ALA A 233 50.16 -4.86 58.07
CA ALA A 233 49.78 -5.10 59.46
C ALA A 233 48.59 -6.07 59.58
N LYS A 234 47.58 -5.93 58.70
CA LYS A 234 46.42 -6.81 58.67
C LYS A 234 46.77 -8.24 58.25
N GLU A 235 47.67 -8.41 57.28
CA GLU A 235 48.15 -9.72 56.85
C GLU A 235 48.99 -10.40 57.94
N LEU A 236 49.87 -9.65 58.61
CA LEU A 236 50.62 -10.13 59.78
C LEU A 236 49.70 -10.58 60.92
N GLU A 237 48.62 -9.83 61.19
CA GLU A 237 47.61 -10.18 62.18
C GLU A 237 46.88 -11.49 61.84
N GLN A 238 46.53 -11.67 60.56
CA GLN A 238 45.88 -12.90 60.09
C GLN A 238 46.83 -14.10 60.13
N ALA A 239 48.08 -13.92 59.70
CA ALA A 239 49.10 -14.95 59.77
C ALA A 239 49.37 -15.36 61.22
N LYS A 240 49.43 -14.40 62.14
CA LYS A 240 49.57 -14.65 63.57
C LYS A 240 48.39 -15.47 64.11
N ARG A 241 47.14 -15.10 63.79
CA ARG A 241 45.96 -15.87 64.19
C ARG A 241 45.95 -17.29 63.63
N GLN A 242 46.40 -17.49 62.39
CA GLN A 242 46.53 -18.82 61.80
C GLN A 242 47.63 -19.65 62.48
N LEU A 243 48.74 -19.01 62.84
CA LEU A 243 49.81 -19.66 63.59
C LEU A 243 49.34 -20.07 64.97
N ASP A 244 48.68 -19.16 65.71
CA ASP A 244 48.14 -19.41 67.05
C ASP A 244 47.11 -20.55 67.03
N PHE A 245 46.26 -20.59 66.00
CA PHE A 245 45.31 -21.68 65.79
C PHE A 245 46.01 -23.02 65.54
N ARG A 246 47.04 -23.04 64.69
CA ARG A 246 47.83 -24.25 64.40
C ARG A 246 48.62 -24.74 65.62
N PHE A 247 49.24 -23.84 66.37
CA PHE A 247 49.92 -24.17 67.62
C PHE A 247 48.93 -24.71 68.66
N SER A 248 47.74 -24.13 68.76
CA SER A 248 46.69 -24.63 69.66
C SER A 248 46.23 -26.03 69.27
N GLN A 249 46.14 -26.35 67.97
CA GLN A 249 45.83 -27.70 67.52
C GLN A 249 46.94 -28.70 67.86
N ILE A 250 48.21 -28.34 67.62
CA ILE A 250 49.36 -29.20 67.91
C ILE A 250 49.48 -29.45 69.42
N ILE A 251 49.33 -28.42 70.27
CA ILE A 251 49.40 -28.60 71.73
C ILE A 251 48.32 -29.58 72.21
N LYS A 252 47.10 -29.45 71.67
CA LYS A 252 45.98 -30.33 71.99
C LYS A 252 46.23 -31.79 71.60
N GLU A 253 47.00 -32.01 70.52
CA GLU A 253 47.43 -33.33 70.04
C GLU A 253 48.45 -34.03 70.97
N TYR A 254 49.15 -33.29 71.84
CA TYR A 254 50.21 -33.81 72.70
C TYR A 254 49.93 -33.70 74.22
N THR A 255 48.75 -33.21 74.62
CA THR A 255 48.32 -33.13 76.03
C THR A 255 47.10 -33.99 76.38
N GLU A 256 46.54 -34.71 75.41
CA GLU A 256 45.61 -35.84 75.58
C GLU A 256 46.36 -37.17 75.38
#